data_AF-A0A3N5V2M5-F1
#
_entry.id   AF-A0A3N5V2M5-F1
#
_cell.length_a   1.000
_cell.length_b   1.000
_cell.length_c   1.000
_cell.angle_alpha   90.00
_cell.angle_beta   90.00
_cell.angle_gamma   90.00
#
_symmetry.space_group_name_H-M   'P 1'
#
loop_
_entity.id
_entity.type
_entity.pdbx_description
1 polymer ?
#
loop_
_entity_poly.entity_id
_entity_poly.type
_entity_poly.pdbx_seq_one_letter_code
_entity_poly.pdbx_strand_id
1 'polypeptide(L)'
;MDEFHPRIQFTADATGCEMIAGPVEATAIGNILLQAISLYHLSSLAEGRRLVWHSFDVVSYEPRKSSAWDEAYNHYLALRK
;
A
#
# COMPACT_ATOMS: atom_id res chain seq x y z
N MET A 1 13.53 -8.80 6.03
CA MET A 1 12.40 -7.96 5.60
C MET A 1 11.07 -8.49 6.16
N ASP A 2 11.08 -9.20 7.30
CA ASP A 2 9.92 -10.01 7.75
C ASP A 2 9.09 -9.40 8.89
N GLU A 3 9.50 -8.26 9.47
CA GLU A 3 8.85 -7.71 10.68
C GLU A 3 7.68 -6.74 10.44
N PHE A 4 7.43 -6.28 9.20
CA PHE A 4 6.38 -5.30 8.91
C PHE A 4 5.02 -5.89 8.47
N HIS A 5 4.96 -7.21 8.24
CA HIS A 5 3.75 -7.92 7.81
C HIS A 5 2.49 -7.68 8.67
N PRO A 6 2.55 -7.66 10.02
CA PRO A 6 1.31 -7.56 10.81
C PRO A 6 0.63 -6.19 10.71
N ARG A 7 1.38 -5.10 10.48
CA ARG A 7 0.81 -3.74 10.46
C ARG A 7 -0.06 -3.50 9.23
N ILE A 8 0.39 -3.99 8.07
CA ILE A 8 -0.35 -3.86 6.81
C ILE A 8 -1.61 -4.71 6.87
N GLN A 9 -1.50 -5.93 7.40
CA GLN A 9 -2.66 -6.79 7.65
C GLN A 9 -3.68 -6.14 8.60
N PHE A 10 -3.24 -5.56 9.71
CA PHE A 10 -4.14 -4.84 10.62
C PHE A 10 -4.84 -3.67 9.96
N THR A 11 -4.16 -2.96 9.04
CA THR A 11 -4.77 -1.89 8.27
C THR A 11 -5.82 -2.45 7.30
N ALA A 12 -5.51 -3.53 6.58
CA ALA A 12 -6.45 -4.21 5.68
C ALA A 12 -7.70 -4.70 6.43
N ASP A 13 -7.50 -5.31 7.60
CA ASP A 13 -8.57 -5.83 8.45
C ASP A 13 -9.46 -4.70 8.99
N ALA A 14 -8.86 -3.58 9.40
CA ALA A 14 -9.59 -2.44 9.95
C ALA A 14 -10.36 -1.66 8.88
N THR A 15 -9.83 -1.52 7.66
CA THR A 15 -10.49 -0.77 6.58
C THR A 15 -11.41 -1.63 5.73
N GLY A 16 -11.26 -2.96 5.76
CA GLY A 16 -11.97 -3.87 4.87
C GLY A 16 -11.55 -3.74 3.40
N CYS A 17 -10.37 -3.17 3.13
CA CYS A 17 -9.83 -3.03 1.77
C CYS A 17 -8.59 -3.90 1.59
N GLU A 18 -8.41 -4.46 0.38
CA GLU A 18 -7.15 -5.08 -0.01
C GLU A 18 -6.00 -4.07 0.09
N MET A 19 -4.90 -4.49 0.72
CA MET A 19 -3.68 -3.69 0.82
C MET A 19 -2.58 -4.33 -0.02
N ILE A 20 -1.95 -3.53 -0.87
CA ILE A 20 -0.82 -3.97 -1.70
C ILE A 20 0.44 -3.30 -1.16
N ALA A 21 1.33 -4.10 -0.57
CA ALA A 21 2.62 -3.65 -0.09
C ALA A 21 3.61 -3.65 -1.26
N GLY A 22 3.91 -2.45 -1.77
CA GLY A 22 4.90 -2.22 -2.81
C GLY A 22 6.33 -2.07 -2.28
N PRO A 23 7.28 -1.65 -3.13
CA PRO A 23 8.66 -1.43 -2.75
C PRO A 23 8.79 -0.34 -1.68
N VAL A 24 9.73 -0.54 -0.74
CA VAL A 24 9.98 0.37 0.39
C VAL A 24 10.36 1.78 -0.10
N GLU A 25 11.04 1.86 -1.25
CA GLU A 25 11.55 3.10 -1.83
C GLU A 25 10.60 3.75 -2.87
N ALA A 26 9.28 3.63 -2.68
CA ALA A 26 8.28 4.15 -3.61
C ALA A 26 8.49 5.63 -4.03
N THR A 27 8.94 6.48 -3.10
CA THR A 27 9.25 7.89 -3.38
C THR A 27 10.44 8.05 -4.33
N ALA A 28 11.52 7.29 -4.13
CA ALA A 28 12.69 7.34 -5.00
C ALA A 28 12.37 6.82 -6.41
N ILE A 29 11.60 5.74 -6.49
CA ILE A 29 11.12 5.16 -7.75
C ILE A 29 10.26 6.17 -8.51
N GLY A 30 9.36 6.88 -7.83
CA GLY A 30 8.55 7.93 -8.44
C GLY A 30 9.38 9.04 -9.10
N ASN A 31 10.46 9.47 -8.43
CA ASN A 31 11.38 10.46 -8.99
C ASN A 31 12.10 9.95 -10.23
N ILE A 32 12.59 8.71 -10.21
CA ILE A 32 13.24 8.08 -11.36
C ILE A 32 12.27 7.97 -12.55
N LEU A 33 11.02 7.56 -12.32
CA LEU A 33 10.02 7.48 -13.37
C LEU A 33 9.76 8.83 -14.03
N LEU A 34 9.61 9.91 -13.24
CA LEU A 34 9.42 11.24 -13.79
C LEU A 34 10.63 11.71 -14.60
N GLN A 35 11.85 11.43 -14.13
CA GLN A 35 13.07 11.73 -14.87
C GLN A 35 13.11 10.96 -16.20
N ALA A 36 12.79 9.66 -16.19
CA ALA A 36 12.73 8.83 -17.39
C ALA A 36 11.69 9.34 -18.41
N ILE A 37 10.53 9.83 -17.95
CA ILE A 37 9.54 10.47 -18.83
C ILE A 37 10.09 11.78 -19.41
N SER A 38 10.75 12.62 -18.60
CA SER A 38 11.33 13.89 -19.07
C SER A 38 12.45 13.70 -20.09
N LEU A 39 13.13 12.56 -20.05
CA LEU A 39 14.18 12.15 -20.98
C LEU A 39 13.63 11.32 -22.15
N TYR A 40 12.30 11.20 -22.28
CA TYR A 40 11.62 10.41 -23.31
C TYR A 40 11.96 8.91 -23.32
N HIS A 41 12.51 8.38 -22.22
CA HIS A 41 12.72 6.93 -22.04
C HIS A 41 11.41 6.20 -21.71
N LEU A 42 10.41 6.91 -21.20
CA LEU A 42 9.05 6.42 -21.00
C LEU A 42 8.06 7.39 -21.65
N SER A 43 7.05 6.84 -22.31
CA SER A 43 6.01 7.60 -23.01
C SER A 43 4.98 8.20 -22.06
N SER A 44 4.81 7.62 -20.86
CA SER A 44 3.77 8.05 -19.92
C SER A 44 3.98 7.51 -18.51
N LEU A 45 3.30 8.13 -17.54
CA LEU A 45 3.23 7.63 -16.16
C LEU A 45 2.56 6.25 -16.09
N ALA A 46 1.58 5.97 -16.96
CA ALA A 46 0.92 4.67 -17.02
C ALA A 46 1.90 3.55 -17.41
N GLU A 47 2.79 3.82 -18.36
CA GLU A 47 3.89 2.93 -18.71
C GLU A 47 4.87 2.75 -17.55
N GLY A 48 5.27 3.83 -16.90
CA GLY A 48 6.14 3.78 -15.72
C GLY A 48 5.56 2.94 -14.56
N ARG A 49 4.26 3.08 -14.28
CA ARG A 49 3.59 2.26 -13.25
C ARG A 49 3.57 0.78 -13.61
N ARG A 50 3.33 0.43 -14.88
CA ARG A 50 3.44 -0.96 -15.35
C ARG A 50 4.86 -1.48 -15.19
N LEU A 51 5.87 -0.69 -15.56
CA LEU A 51 7.27 -1.09 -15.39
C LEU A 51 7.58 -1.42 -13.93
N VAL A 52 7.17 -0.56 -12.99
CA VAL A 52 7.36 -0.79 -11.55
C VAL A 52 6.65 -2.06 -11.10
N TRP A 53 5.39 -2.25 -11.53
CA TRP A 53 4.63 -3.45 -11.18
C TRP A 53 5.31 -4.76 -11.59
N HIS A 54 6.05 -4.77 -12.71
CA HIS A 54 6.77 -5.95 -13.19
C HIS A 54 8.21 -6.04 -12.67
N SER A 55 8.73 -4.98 -12.04
CA SER A 55 10.13 -4.91 -11.60
C SER A 55 10.34 -5.25 -10.13
N PHE A 56 9.28 -5.22 -9.32
CA PHE A 56 9.37 -5.42 -7.88
C PHE A 56 8.35 -6.44 -7.41
N ASP A 57 8.74 -7.26 -6.44
CA ASP A 57 7.80 -8.10 -5.72
C ASP A 57 6.87 -7.23 -4.90
N VAL A 58 5.58 -7.56 -4.96
CA VAL A 58 4.54 -6.93 -4.16
C VAL A 58 3.83 -8.01 -3.36
N VAL A 59 3.40 -7.67 -2.14
CA VAL A 59 2.65 -8.59 -1.28
C VAL A 59 1.24 -8.04 -1.12
N SER A 60 0.23 -8.85 -1.47
CA SER A 60 -1.16 -8.52 -1.23
C SER A 60 -1.63 -9.03 0.13
N TYR A 61 -2.41 -8.22 0.83
CA TYR A 61 -3.02 -8.54 2.11
C TYR A 61 -4.53 -8.37 1.98
N GLU A 62 -5.22 -9.50 1.97
CA GLU A 62 -6.67 -9.55 1.97
C GLU A 62 -7.22 -9.30 3.38
N PRO A 63 -8.33 -8.55 3.53
CA PRO A 63 -8.97 -8.33 4.82
C PRO A 63 -9.44 -9.64 5.44
N ARG A 64 -9.08 -9.84 6.71
CA ARG A 64 -9.60 -10.92 7.55
C ARG A 64 -10.78 -10.38 8.34
N LYS A 65 -11.95 -10.96 8.12
CA LYS A 65 -13.16 -10.57 8.85
C LYS A 65 -12.98 -10.81 10.36
N SER A 66 -13.06 -9.73 11.14
CA SER A 66 -12.99 -9.76 12.59
C SER A 66 -13.86 -8.64 13.17
N SER A 67 -14.74 -8.96 14.14
CA SER A 67 -15.54 -7.95 14.84
C SER A 67 -14.71 -7.08 15.77
N ALA A 68 -13.47 -7.48 16.07
CA ALA A 68 -12.60 -6.79 17.02
C ALA A 68 -12.31 -5.32 16.61
N TRP A 69 -12.18 -5.04 15.32
CA TRP A 69 -11.98 -3.67 14.82
C TRP A 69 -13.23 -2.81 14.97
N ASP A 70 -14.41 -3.37 14.70
CA ASP A 70 -15.69 -2.67 14.89
C ASP A 70 -15.95 -2.37 16.38
N GLU A 71 -15.68 -3.34 17.26
CA GLU A 71 -15.79 -3.19 18.71
C GLU A 71 -14.84 -2.11 19.25
N ALA A 72 -13.57 -2.13 18.82
CA ALA A 72 -12.57 -1.13 19.20
C ALA A 72 -12.96 0.27 18.70
N TYR A 73 -13.49 0.38 17.48
CA TYR A 73 -13.96 1.66 16.92
C TYR A 73 -15.16 2.22 17.71
N ASN A 74 -16.12 1.36 18.06
CA ASN A 74 -17.25 1.74 18.90
C ASN A 74 -16.80 2.22 20.29
N HIS A 75 -15.80 1.55 20.89
CA HIS A 75 -15.20 1.99 22.14
C HIS A 75 -14.54 3.38 22.01
N TYR A 76 -13.77 3.61 20.94
CA TYR A 76 -13.17 4.92 20.66
C TYR A 76 -14.22 6.04 20.53
N LEU A 77 -15.34 5.77 19.85
CA LEU A 77 -16.44 6.73 19.74
C LEU A 77 -17.08 7.06 21.09
N ALA A 78 -17.15 6.10 22.02
CA ALA A 78 -17.66 6.32 23.36
C ALA A 78 -16.73 7.18 24.23
N LEU A 79 -15.41 7.11 24.01
CA LEU A 79 -14.40 7.93 24.69
C LEU A 79 -14.32 9.38 24.17
N ARG A 80 -14.85 9.66 22.97
CA ARG A 80 -14.84 10.99 22.35
C ARG A 80 -16.00 11.89 22.82
N LYS A 81 -16.67 11.53 23.92
CA LYS A 81 -17.68 12.34 24.62
C LYS A 81 -17.03 13.16 25.72
#